data_AF-A0A7W9HG61-F1
#
_entry.id   AF-A0A7W9HG61-F1
#
_cell.length_a   1.000
_cell.length_b   1.000
_cell.length_c   1.000
_cell.angle_alpha   90.00
_cell.angle_beta   90.00
_cell.angle_gamma   90.00
#
_symmetry.space_group_name_H-M   'P 1'
#
loop_
_entity.id
_entity.type
_entity.pdbx_description
1 polymer ?
#
loop_
_entity_poly.entity_id
_entity_poly.type
_entity_poly.pdbx_seq_one_letter_code
_entity_poly.pdbx_strand_id
1 'polypeptide(L)'
;MDDAEEGPAAVRRRREALAERVGLPWWYRVAFAVTWTGVLLGPLLARDHDRLGLPAFPYWLVATALLVVLLLEYRRRSALSVLMRSRPYPALRAHLVPTAAVIVGSVVVVWGLTLLDQPYAAIGCAVLAGGLTARQVWLVNRAIRRDVVESG
;
A
#
# COMPACT_ATOMS: atom_id res chain seq x y z
N MET A 1 4.36 39.92 -13.79
CA MET A 1 3.94 39.02 -14.87
C MET A 1 5.22 38.37 -15.39
N ASP A 2 5.88 37.61 -14.52
CA ASP A 2 7.25 37.08 -14.69
C ASP A 2 7.20 35.56 -14.88
N ASP A 3 6.36 35.09 -15.81
CA ASP A 3 6.30 33.68 -16.21
C ASP A 3 7.20 33.37 -17.42
N ALA A 4 8.06 34.32 -17.82
CA ALA A 4 8.98 34.16 -18.94
C ALA A 4 10.37 33.76 -18.42
N GLU A 5 10.76 32.51 -18.71
CA GLU A 5 12.10 31.92 -18.51
C GLU A 5 12.46 31.33 -17.13
N GLU A 6 11.57 30.56 -16.50
CA GLU A 6 12.08 29.44 -15.68
C GLU A 6 12.73 28.42 -16.63
N GLY A 7 14.03 28.57 -16.87
CA GLY A 7 14.79 27.71 -17.78
C GLY A 7 14.61 26.21 -17.46
N PRO A 8 14.78 25.32 -18.45
CA PRO A 8 14.48 23.89 -18.32
C PRO A 8 15.20 23.21 -17.14
N ALA A 9 16.33 23.76 -16.70
CA ALA A 9 17.06 23.32 -15.51
C ALA A 9 16.35 23.65 -14.17
N ALA A 10 15.64 24.76 -14.05
CA ALA A 10 14.87 25.13 -12.85
C ALA A 10 13.60 24.28 -12.73
N VAL A 11 12.92 24.05 -13.86
CA VAL A 11 11.79 23.14 -13.97
C VAL A 11 12.19 21.71 -13.59
N ARG A 12 13.34 21.23 -14.09
CA ARG A 12 13.88 19.90 -13.76
C ARG A 12 14.23 19.77 -12.27
N ARG A 13 14.87 20.79 -11.65
CA ARG A 13 15.17 20.79 -10.20
C ARG A 13 13.90 20.78 -9.34
N ARG A 14 12.87 21.54 -9.70
CA ARG A 14 11.55 21.48 -9.02
C ARG A 14 10.91 20.10 -9.12
N ARG A 15 11.02 19.44 -10.28
CA ARG A 15 10.51 18.08 -10.51
C ARG A 15 11.26 17.03 -9.71
N GLU A 16 12.58 17.11 -9.65
CA GLU A 16 13.40 16.22 -8.83
C GLU A 16 13.09 16.39 -7.33
N ALA A 17 12.91 17.63 -6.85
CA ALA A 17 12.48 17.91 -5.48
C ALA A 17 11.06 17.40 -5.17
N LEU A 18 10.12 17.49 -6.13
CA LEU A 18 8.80 16.88 -6.02
C LEU A 18 8.88 15.35 -6.01
N ALA A 19 9.71 14.75 -6.86
CA ALA A 19 9.91 13.30 -6.94
C ALA A 19 10.57 12.73 -5.67
N GLU A 20 11.46 13.47 -5.01
CA GLU A 20 12.00 13.11 -3.69
C GLU A 20 10.94 13.19 -2.60
N ARG A 21 10.08 14.22 -2.61
CA ARG A 21 8.97 14.35 -1.65
C ARG A 21 7.90 13.25 -1.80
N VAL A 22 7.73 12.72 -3.02
CA VAL A 22 6.82 11.60 -3.34
C VAL A 22 7.46 10.22 -3.07
N GLY A 23 8.75 10.18 -2.73
CA GLY A 23 9.44 8.95 -2.35
C GLY A 23 8.91 8.35 -1.05
N LEU A 24 8.25 7.20 -1.13
CA LEU A 24 7.89 6.43 0.07
C LEU A 24 9.14 5.87 0.74
N PRO A 25 9.32 6.09 2.05
CA PRO A 25 10.46 5.54 2.77
C PRO A 25 10.37 4.02 2.83
N TRP A 26 11.53 3.35 2.90
CA TRP A 26 11.60 1.89 2.88
C TRP A 26 10.81 1.23 4.03
N TRP A 27 10.78 1.87 5.21
CA TRP A 27 10.04 1.39 6.38
C TRP A 27 8.54 1.31 6.11
N TYR A 28 8.00 2.16 5.22
CA TYR A 28 6.57 2.16 4.89
C TYR A 28 6.13 0.83 4.28
N ARG A 29 7.00 0.20 3.48
CA ARG A 29 6.72 -1.13 2.90
C ARG A 29 6.59 -2.19 3.98
N VAL A 30 7.50 -2.17 4.95
CA VAL A 30 7.51 -3.13 6.06
C VAL A 30 6.30 -2.90 6.94
N ALA A 31 6.02 -1.65 7.31
CA ALA A 31 4.85 -1.28 8.09
C ALA A 31 3.55 -1.69 7.39
N PHE A 32 3.43 -1.43 6.08
CA PHE A 32 2.25 -1.80 5.30
C PHE A 32 2.08 -3.32 5.19
N ALA A 33 3.16 -4.06 4.94
CA ALA A 33 3.12 -5.52 4.90
C ALA A 33 2.64 -6.10 6.23
N VAL A 34 3.27 -5.70 7.34
CA VAL A 34 2.91 -6.16 8.69
C VAL A 34 1.46 -5.82 9.02
N THR A 35 1.04 -4.60 8.71
CA THR A 35 -0.30 -4.13 9.01
C THR A 35 -1.35 -4.87 8.17
N TRP A 36 -1.11 -5.08 6.88
CA TRP A 36 -2.00 -5.83 6.00
C TRP A 36 -2.13 -7.29 6.45
N THR A 37 -1.02 -7.93 6.79
CA THR A 37 -1.02 -9.29 7.37
C THR A 37 -1.82 -9.33 8.67
N GLY A 38 -1.67 -8.34 9.56
CA GLY A 38 -2.44 -8.24 10.79
C GLY A 38 -3.94 -8.08 10.56
N VAL A 39 -4.35 -7.29 9.56
CA VAL A 39 -5.77 -7.15 9.17
C VAL A 39 -6.33 -8.48 8.66
N LEU A 40 -5.59 -9.18 7.80
CA LEU A 40 -6.00 -10.46 7.25
C LEU A 40 -6.15 -11.55 8.32
N LEU A 41 -5.23 -11.57 9.30
CA LEU A 41 -5.25 -12.53 10.41
C LEU A 41 -6.20 -12.16 11.55
N GLY A 42 -6.76 -10.95 11.54
CA GLY A 42 -7.67 -10.47 12.58
C GLY A 42 -8.78 -11.46 12.97
N PRO A 43 -9.57 -11.98 12.02
CA PRO A 43 -10.62 -12.96 12.30
C PRO A 43 -10.10 -14.28 12.90
N LEU A 44 -8.95 -14.75 12.42
CA LEU A 44 -8.29 -15.97 12.90
C LEU A 44 -7.77 -15.78 14.33
N LEU A 45 -7.13 -14.65 14.61
CA LEU A 45 -6.65 -14.31 15.95
C LEU A 45 -7.81 -14.10 16.93
N ALA A 46 -8.93 -13.53 16.49
CA ALA A 46 -10.11 -13.39 17.34
C ALA A 46 -10.72 -14.76 17.71
N ARG A 47 -10.73 -15.71 16.78
CA ARG A 47 -11.33 -17.03 16.95
C ARG A 47 -10.44 -18.03 17.69
N ASP A 48 -9.14 -18.06 17.37
CA ASP A 48 -8.21 -19.11 17.78
C ASP A 48 -7.07 -18.62 18.69
N HIS A 49 -7.21 -17.45 19.33
CA HIS A 49 -6.18 -16.91 20.24
C HIS A 49 -5.74 -17.90 21.32
N ASP A 50 -6.68 -18.63 21.93
CA ASP A 50 -6.40 -19.65 22.93
C ASP A 50 -5.55 -20.81 22.38
N ARG A 51 -5.86 -21.26 21.16
CA ARG A 51 -5.14 -22.34 20.47
C ARG A 51 -3.72 -21.92 20.05
N LEU A 52 -3.54 -20.62 19.80
CA LEU A 52 -2.27 -20.01 19.41
C LEU A 52 -1.42 -19.55 20.61
N GLY A 53 -1.94 -19.67 21.84
CA GLY A 53 -1.26 -19.20 23.05
C GLY A 53 -1.08 -17.68 23.11
N LEU A 54 -1.96 -16.94 22.43
CA LEU A 54 -1.91 -15.48 22.35
C LEU A 54 -2.91 -14.86 23.34
N PRO A 55 -2.58 -13.70 23.95
CA PRO A 55 -3.53 -13.04 24.83
C PRO A 55 -4.73 -12.54 24.02
N ALA A 56 -5.92 -12.65 24.61
CA ALA A 56 -7.15 -12.11 24.07
C ALA A 56 -7.02 -10.58 23.94
N PHE A 57 -6.82 -10.10 22.72
CA PHE A 57 -6.60 -8.69 22.41
C PHE A 57 -7.23 -8.37 21.06
N PRO A 58 -7.78 -7.16 20.85
CA PRO A 58 -8.40 -6.80 19.58
C PRO A 58 -7.35 -6.45 18.50
N TYR A 59 -6.53 -7.43 18.11
CA TYR A 59 -5.45 -7.27 17.13
C TYR A 59 -5.94 -6.67 15.80
N TRP A 60 -7.13 -7.06 15.37
CA TRP A 60 -7.73 -6.56 14.13
C TRP A 60 -8.06 -5.06 14.19
N LEU A 61 -8.50 -4.53 15.34
CA LEU A 61 -8.79 -3.10 15.51
C LEU A 61 -7.49 -2.29 15.42
N VAL A 62 -6.44 -2.76 16.10
CA VAL A 62 -5.13 -2.10 16.08
C VAL A 62 -4.53 -2.15 14.68
N ALA A 63 -4.55 -3.29 14.01
CA ALA A 63 -4.07 -3.43 12.64
C ALA A 63 -4.88 -2.56 11.66
N THR A 64 -6.21 -2.49 11.81
CA THR A 64 -7.05 -1.65 10.95
C THR A 64 -6.77 -0.16 11.19
N ALA A 65 -6.61 0.26 12.44
CA ALA A 65 -6.25 1.64 12.77
C ALA A 65 -4.88 2.03 12.20
N LEU A 66 -3.87 1.16 12.35
CA LEU A 66 -2.56 1.32 11.72
C LEU A 66 -2.68 1.40 10.19
N LEU A 67 -3.54 0.59 9.57
CA LEU A 67 -3.72 0.59 8.12
C LEU A 67 -4.29 1.92 7.66
N VAL A 68 -5.30 2.44 8.36
CA VAL A 68 -5.90 3.74 8.07
C VAL A 68 -4.84 4.85 8.20
N VAL A 69 -4.03 4.85 9.24
CA VAL A 69 -2.93 5.81 9.42
C VAL A 69 -1.93 5.72 8.26
N LEU A 70 -1.52 4.51 7.88
CA LEU A 70 -0.61 4.31 6.74
C LEU A 70 -1.23 4.78 5.42
N LEU A 71 -2.51 4.47 5.16
CA LEU A 71 -3.23 4.95 3.98
C LEU A 71 -3.36 6.48 3.94
N LEU A 72 -3.58 7.12 5.08
CA LEU A 72 -3.61 8.58 5.19
C LEU A 72 -2.23 9.17 4.92
N GLU A 73 -1.16 8.58 5.46
CA GLU A 73 0.21 9.00 5.22
C GLU A 73 0.62 8.81 3.76
N TYR A 74 0.25 7.67 3.17
CA TYR A 74 0.39 7.41 1.74
C TYR A 74 -0.37 8.45 0.93
N ARG A 75 -1.62 8.75 1.27
CA ARG A 75 -2.40 9.78 0.57
C ARG A 75 -1.75 11.16 0.68
N ARG A 76 -1.18 11.51 1.84
CA ARG A 76 -0.47 12.77 2.08
C ARG A 76 0.84 12.86 1.28
N ARG A 77 1.61 11.78 1.21
CA ARG A 77 2.93 11.76 0.54
C ARG A 77 2.88 11.44 -0.95
N SER A 78 1.99 10.57 -1.39
CA SER A 78 1.95 10.02 -2.75
C SER A 78 1.27 10.93 -3.79
N ALA A 79 1.01 12.20 -3.44
CA ALA A 79 0.27 13.15 -4.30
C ALA A 79 -1.09 12.62 -4.81
N LEU A 80 -1.73 11.67 -4.09
CA LEU A 80 -3.01 11.06 -4.49
C LEU A 80 -4.14 12.10 -4.61
N SER A 81 -4.06 13.20 -3.85
CA SER A 81 -4.97 14.35 -3.96
C SER A 81 -4.79 15.15 -5.26
N VAL A 82 -3.60 15.14 -5.86
CA VAL A 82 -3.33 15.71 -7.20
C VAL A 82 -3.77 14.72 -8.30
N LEU A 83 -3.67 13.42 -8.00
CA LEU A 83 -4.02 12.25 -8.83
C LEU A 83 -5.53 12.10 -9.11
N MET A 84 -6.41 12.55 -8.20
CA MET A 84 -7.86 12.56 -8.45
C MET A 84 -8.36 13.80 -9.20
N ARG A 85 -7.56 14.88 -9.26
CA ARG A 85 -7.93 16.12 -9.98
C ARG A 85 -7.43 16.18 -11.41
N SER A 86 -6.45 15.33 -11.78
CA SER A 86 -5.76 15.39 -13.07
C SER A 86 -5.75 13.98 -13.67
N ARG A 87 -6.21 13.85 -14.92
CA ARG A 87 -6.36 12.61 -15.73
C ARG A 87 -5.60 11.37 -15.19
N PRO A 88 -6.27 10.20 -15.08
CA PRO A 88 -5.63 8.99 -14.57
C PRO A 88 -4.41 8.66 -15.43
N TYR A 89 -3.22 8.70 -14.83
CA TYR A 89 -1.98 8.30 -15.47
C TYR A 89 -2.14 6.89 -16.06
N PRO A 90 -1.73 6.64 -17.32
CA PRO A 90 -1.91 5.35 -17.98
C PRO A 90 -1.20 4.20 -17.23
N ALA A 91 -0.06 4.47 -16.59
CA ALA A 91 0.64 3.50 -15.76
C ALA A 91 -0.15 3.10 -14.50
N LEU A 92 -0.90 4.04 -13.90
CA LEU A 92 -1.80 3.74 -12.79
C LEU A 92 -2.92 2.80 -13.25
N ARG A 93 -3.50 3.05 -14.42
CA ARG A 93 -4.56 2.22 -14.99
C ARG A 93 -4.10 0.78 -15.24
N ALA A 94 -2.85 0.62 -15.68
CA ALA A 94 -2.23 -0.69 -15.89
C ALA A 94 -1.99 -1.46 -14.58
N HIS A 95 -1.70 -0.76 -13.48
CA HIS A 95 -1.44 -1.38 -12.19
C HIS A 95 -2.67 -1.49 -11.27
N LEU A 96 -3.78 -0.81 -11.58
CA LEU A 96 -4.98 -0.78 -10.74
C LEU A 96 -5.67 -2.15 -10.67
N VAL A 97 -5.90 -2.78 -11.82
CA VAL A 97 -6.51 -4.12 -11.91
C VAL A 97 -5.68 -5.19 -11.19
N PRO A 98 -4.36 -5.34 -11.44
CA PRO A 98 -3.57 -6.35 -10.73
C PRO A 98 -3.45 -6.04 -9.24
N THR A 99 -3.39 -4.76 -8.83
CA THR A 99 -3.37 -4.39 -7.41
C THR A 99 -4.69 -4.76 -6.73
N ALA A 100 -5.83 -4.45 -7.35
CA ALA A 100 -7.14 -4.82 -6.83
C ALA A 100 -7.31 -6.35 -6.76
N ALA A 101 -6.85 -7.08 -7.77
CA ALA A 101 -6.88 -8.54 -7.78
C ALA A 101 -6.03 -9.15 -6.65
N VAL A 102 -4.83 -8.61 -6.37
CA VAL A 102 -3.99 -9.06 -5.25
C VAL A 102 -4.66 -8.78 -3.91
N ILE A 103 -5.21 -7.57 -3.72
CA ILE A 103 -5.88 -7.18 -2.47
C ILE A 103 -7.10 -8.08 -2.22
N VAL A 104 -8.04 -8.12 -3.16
CA VAL A 104 -9.27 -8.90 -3.01
C VAL A 104 -8.98 -10.40 -2.96
N GLY A 105 -8.11 -10.90 -3.83
CA GLY A 105 -7.70 -12.30 -3.85
C GLY A 105 -7.04 -12.73 -2.54
N SER A 106 -6.21 -11.87 -1.93
CA SER A 106 -5.59 -12.18 -0.64
C SER A 106 -6.61 -12.32 0.50
N VAL A 107 -7.65 -11.49 0.53
CA VAL A 107 -8.74 -11.60 1.50
C VAL A 107 -9.47 -12.91 1.33
N VAL A 108 -9.88 -13.22 0.08
CA VAL A 108 -10.62 -14.44 -0.23
C VAL A 108 -9.83 -15.70 0.15
N VAL A 109 -8.53 -15.75 -0.18
CA VAL A 109 -7.68 -16.91 0.13
C VAL A 109 -7.47 -17.07 1.64
N VAL A 110 -7.07 -16.01 2.35
CA VAL A 110 -6.76 -16.12 3.79
C VAL A 110 -8.02 -16.40 4.59
N TRP A 111 -9.13 -15.72 4.31
CA TRP A 111 -10.38 -15.96 5.01
C TRP A 111 -10.99 -17.31 4.63
N GLY A 112 -10.87 -17.74 3.38
CA GLY A 112 -11.26 -19.09 2.95
C GLY A 112 -10.50 -20.18 3.72
N LEU A 113 -9.18 -20.05 3.84
CA LEU A 113 -8.36 -20.99 4.63
C LEU A 113 -8.71 -20.96 6.13
N THR A 114 -9.05 -19.78 6.67
CA THR A 114 -9.53 -19.64 8.05
C THR A 114 -10.86 -20.36 8.25
N LEU A 115 -11.80 -20.25 7.29
CA LEU A 115 -13.08 -20.95 7.33
C LEU A 115 -12.94 -22.47 7.18
N LEU A 116 -11.89 -22.94 6.51
CA LEU A 116 -11.56 -24.36 6.34
C LEU A 116 -10.75 -24.95 7.52
N ASP A 117 -10.60 -24.21 8.63
CA ASP A 117 -9.81 -24.60 9.81
C ASP A 117 -8.35 -24.95 9.49
N GLN A 118 -7.73 -24.20 8.56
CA GLN A 118 -6.32 -24.34 8.18
C GLN A 118 -5.49 -23.13 8.65
N PRO A 119 -5.33 -22.92 9.97
CA PRO A 119 -4.80 -21.67 10.52
C PRO A 119 -3.34 -21.41 10.11
N TYR A 120 -2.50 -22.44 10.08
CA TYR A 120 -1.10 -22.30 9.69
C TYR A 120 -0.93 -21.95 8.20
N ALA A 121 -1.76 -22.52 7.34
CA ALA A 121 -1.79 -22.16 5.91
C ALA A 121 -2.28 -20.72 5.73
N ALA A 122 -3.33 -20.32 6.47
CA ALA A 122 -3.84 -18.95 6.46
C ALA A 122 -2.76 -17.94 6.89
N ILE A 123 -1.97 -18.24 7.92
CA ILE A 123 -0.82 -17.43 8.36
C ILE A 123 0.23 -17.31 7.25
N GLY A 124 0.66 -18.42 6.65
CA GLY A 124 1.62 -18.41 5.54
C GLY A 124 1.14 -17.55 4.37
N CYS A 125 -0.12 -17.73 3.96
CA CYS A 125 -0.74 -16.95 2.89
C CYS A 125 -0.88 -15.46 3.26
N ALA A 126 -1.19 -15.12 4.51
CA ALA A 126 -1.30 -13.72 4.96
C ALA A 126 0.05 -12.99 4.94
N VAL A 127 1.15 -13.67 5.25
CA VAL A 127 2.51 -13.11 5.14
C VAL A 127 2.87 -12.85 3.68
N LEU A 128 2.62 -13.84 2.81
CA LEU A 128 2.85 -13.70 1.36
C LEU A 128 2.00 -12.55 0.77
N ALA A 129 0.73 -12.47 1.17
CA ALA A 129 -0.16 -11.38 0.79
C ALA A 129 0.36 -10.02 1.24
N GLY A 130 0.78 -9.87 2.50
CA GLY A 130 1.39 -8.64 3.01
C GLY A 130 2.58 -8.18 2.16
N GLY A 131 3.49 -9.11 1.84
CA GLY A 131 4.65 -8.84 0.98
C GLY A 131 4.26 -8.46 -0.45
N LEU A 132 3.31 -9.17 -1.07
CA LEU A 132 2.83 -8.90 -2.42
C LEU A 132 2.14 -7.53 -2.51
N THR A 133 1.26 -7.21 -1.56
CA THR A 133 0.55 -5.92 -1.55
C THR A 133 1.53 -4.77 -1.31
N ALA A 134 2.47 -4.90 -0.38
CA ALA A 134 3.51 -3.88 -0.17
C ALA A 134 4.40 -3.69 -1.41
N ARG A 135 4.71 -4.77 -2.13
CA ARG A 135 5.43 -4.72 -3.41
C ARG A 135 4.62 -3.98 -4.48
N GLN A 136 3.32 -4.27 -4.63
CA GLN A 136 2.44 -3.60 -5.59
C GLN A 136 2.35 -2.10 -5.30
N VAL A 137 2.13 -1.72 -4.04
CA VAL A 137 2.11 -0.31 -3.61
C VAL A 137 3.41 0.40 -3.99
N TRP A 138 4.56 -0.27 -3.83
CA TRP A 138 5.83 0.31 -4.22
C TRP A 138 6.01 0.41 -5.75
N LEU A 139 5.59 -0.60 -6.51
CA LEU A 139 5.65 -0.56 -7.97
C LEU A 139 4.79 0.58 -8.52
N VAL A 140 3.58 0.74 -7.99
CA VAL A 140 2.69 1.87 -8.32
C VAL A 140 3.36 3.20 -7.99
N ASN A 141 3.94 3.35 -6.79
CA ASN A 141 4.64 4.59 -6.43
C ASN A 141 5.84 4.89 -7.34
N ARG A 142 6.58 3.85 -7.74
CA ARG A 142 7.72 3.98 -8.65
C ARG A 142 7.28 4.37 -10.06
N ALA A 143 6.16 3.81 -10.54
CA ALA A 143 5.58 4.17 -11.82
C ALA A 143 5.10 5.62 -11.82
N ILE A 144 4.38 6.05 -10.78
CA ILE A 144 3.97 7.46 -10.62
C ILE A 144 5.19 8.40 -10.60
N ARG A 145 6.26 8.02 -9.88
CA ARG A 145 7.48 8.82 -9.84
C ARG A 145 8.14 8.95 -11.22
N ARG A 146 8.09 7.92 -12.05
CA ARG A 146 8.60 7.97 -13.44
C ARG A 146 7.74 8.87 -14.31
N ASP A 147 6.42 8.71 -14.25
CA ASP A 147 5.48 9.53 -15.02
C ASP A 147 5.63 11.02 -14.69
N VAL A 148 5.86 11.39 -13.42
CA VAL A 148 6.09 12.79 -13.01
C VAL A 148 7.39 13.37 -13.60
N VAL A 149 8.41 12.53 -13.81
CA VAL A 149 9.68 12.97 -14.41
C VAL A 149 9.59 13.04 -15.94
N GLU A 150 8.86 12.13 -16.58
CA GLU A 150 8.77 11.99 -18.04
C GLU A 150 7.64 12.81 -18.69
N SER A 151 6.54 13.11 -18.00
CA SER A 151 5.33 13.72 -18.60
C SER A 151 5.28 15.26 -18.57
N GLY A 152 6.42 15.94 -18.42
CA GLY A 152 6.48 17.40 -18.51
C GLY A 152 7.66 17.86 -19.31
#